data_AF-A0A2T0K411-F1
#
_entry.id   AF-A0A2T0K411-F1
#
_cell.length_a   1.000
_cell.length_b   1.000
_cell.length_c   1.000
_cell.angle_alpha   90.00
_cell.angle_beta   90.00
_cell.angle_gamma   90.00
#
_symmetry.space_group_name_H-M   'P 1'
#
loop_
_entity.id
_entity.type
_entity.pdbx_description
1 polymer ?
#
loop_
_entity_poly.entity_id
_entity_poly.type
_entity_poly.pdbx_seq_one_letter_code
_entity_poly.pdbx_strand_id
1 'polypeptide(L)'
;MKLVRGILAGILVAATATGLIACGPIGVQDSRLVEAGGASKSALDGHVRFSVPAGGGTGDIRVRFVRGPLPADRPIPAGIVTVGDMVSMEAHGDVERGRITIDYHELPAGVLPEMLNLFGWSGDLGGWVPLPGTITDTVDRSISGETILFDSFVIGTWHVTTDAVGDSITTGTGTLVPVKTGTNRGFWPYARAAAVSSLADTLEHLTGPPEDLSCEPRATGTTAAVASVPGGRFDACVLAGTGSRQIRVRNRFPFPMILQLPPDGRVRPVVDTEVTAFSPDLLDGVRDTVLTYLAGSVAVGGGQTVTLELQPGKPGPIRLTGHLDWSVIALDAGLRQLDLLLPGSRALRPDAAEALLQAYTEHGAAARPGLAAGDLTDPAVQSLLSAAGLTGSGRAVADVFAFGSCVLKRTDTIAGADQDVLSSARTTGPTVASFTADCLNTIYDKYLPPGSRSAQSILDTLRGATGTVRQAIPKADRKRGFGQVTVTVTVA
;
A
#
# COMPACT_ATOMS: atom_id res chain seq x y z
N MET A 1 -22.27 56.06 62.61
CA MET A 1 -20.84 56.45 62.58
C MET A 1 -20.06 55.28 63.18
N LYS A 2 -18.98 54.70 62.67
CA LYS A 2 -18.18 54.73 61.43
C LYS A 2 -16.99 53.78 61.78
N LEU A 3 -16.64 52.81 60.91
CA LEU A 3 -15.45 51.91 61.03
C LEU A 3 -15.48 50.94 62.24
N VAL A 4 -15.41 49.62 62.11
CA VAL A 4 -14.28 48.85 61.55
C VAL A 4 -14.80 47.65 60.75
N ARG A 5 -14.79 47.79 59.41
CA ARG A 5 -14.75 46.68 58.45
C ARG A 5 -13.31 46.61 57.96
N GLY A 6 -12.54 45.67 58.46
CA GLY A 6 -11.14 45.47 58.10
C GLY A 6 -10.50 44.57 59.15
N ILE A 7 -9.77 43.55 58.70
CA ILE A 7 -9.19 42.48 59.52
C ILE A 7 -10.17 41.32 59.79
N LEU A 8 -10.57 40.62 58.71
CA LEU A 8 -10.92 39.18 58.71
C LEU A 8 -11.14 38.61 57.29
N ALA A 9 -10.95 39.42 56.24
CA ALA A 9 -10.86 38.96 54.85
C ALA A 9 -9.42 38.75 54.35
N GLY A 10 -8.41 38.85 55.23
CA GLY A 10 -6.99 38.86 54.87
C GLY A 10 -6.23 37.53 55.02
N ILE A 11 -6.85 36.48 55.59
CA ILE A 11 -6.14 35.21 55.86
C ILE A 11 -6.67 34.04 55.01
N LEU A 12 -7.83 34.20 54.35
CA LEU A 12 -8.35 33.17 53.43
C LEU A 12 -7.91 33.36 51.96
N VAL A 13 -7.29 34.49 51.61
CA VAL A 13 -6.81 34.77 50.24
C VAL A 13 -5.32 34.45 50.06
N ALA A 14 -4.56 34.25 51.15
CA ALA A 14 -3.14 33.91 51.08
C ALA A 14 -2.87 32.38 50.99
N ALA A 15 -3.85 31.53 51.32
CA ALA A 15 -3.70 30.07 51.30
C ALA A 15 -4.20 29.38 50.01
N THR A 16 -4.92 30.10 49.14
CA THR A 16 -5.28 29.60 47.80
C THR A 16 -4.33 30.09 46.69
N ALA A 17 -3.42 31.02 46.98
CA ALA A 17 -2.45 31.55 46.02
C ALA A 17 -1.10 30.79 46.00
N THR A 18 -0.84 29.88 46.94
CA THR A 18 0.40 29.07 46.98
C THR A 18 0.21 27.62 46.54
N GLY A 19 -1.02 27.22 46.15
CA GLY A 19 -1.33 25.91 45.56
C GLY A 19 -1.56 25.90 44.04
N LEU A 20 -1.48 27.05 43.37
CA LEU A 20 -1.73 27.20 41.92
C LEU A 20 -0.49 27.64 41.11
N ILE A 21 0.72 27.54 41.69
CA ILE A 21 1.99 27.77 40.98
C ILE A 21 2.78 26.44 40.84
N ALA A 22 2.06 25.32 40.71
CA ALA A 22 2.62 24.01 40.34
C ALA A 22 1.94 23.40 39.11
N CYS A 23 1.09 24.15 38.42
CA CYS A 23 0.67 23.86 37.05
C CYS A 23 1.16 25.03 36.20
N GLY A 24 2.36 24.88 35.63
CA GLY A 24 2.86 25.85 34.66
C GLY A 24 1.89 26.01 33.50
N PRO A 25 1.85 27.16 32.83
CA PRO A 25 1.05 27.33 31.62
C PRO A 25 1.63 26.40 30.53
N ILE A 26 1.05 25.22 30.38
CA ILE A 26 1.25 24.38 29.20
C ILE A 26 0.46 25.06 28.07
N GLY A 27 1.18 25.59 27.09
CA GLY A 27 0.62 26.15 25.87
C GLY A 27 0.85 27.65 25.71
N VAL A 28 2.09 28.05 25.43
CA VAL A 28 2.33 29.35 24.78
C VAL A 28 1.61 29.32 23.43
N GLN A 29 0.69 30.27 23.21
CA GLN A 29 0.02 30.47 21.91
C GLN A 29 1.02 31.03 20.91
N ASP A 30 1.70 30.16 20.14
CA ASP A 30 2.72 30.58 19.19
C ASP A 30 2.28 30.28 17.74
N SER A 31 1.34 31.07 17.23
CA SER A 31 1.07 31.17 15.79
C SER A 31 2.00 32.20 15.17
N ARG A 32 2.87 31.82 14.22
CA ARG A 32 3.90 32.68 13.61
C ARG A 32 3.66 32.91 12.13
N LEU A 33 3.88 34.14 11.66
CA LEU A 33 3.80 34.50 10.24
C LEU A 33 4.98 33.92 9.46
N VAL A 34 4.71 33.37 8.28
CA VAL A 34 5.68 32.84 7.32
C VAL A 34 5.49 33.56 6.00
N GLU A 35 6.41 34.46 5.64
CA GLU A 35 6.31 35.22 4.39
C GLU A 35 6.68 34.35 3.17
N ALA A 36 5.89 34.45 2.10
CA ALA A 36 6.18 33.80 0.83
C ALA A 36 7.41 34.43 0.17
N GLY A 37 8.43 33.61 -0.15
CA GLY A 37 9.64 34.05 -0.86
C GLY A 37 10.79 34.60 0.00
N GLY A 38 10.68 34.55 1.33
CA GLY A 38 11.78 34.82 2.25
C GLY A 38 12.43 33.55 2.80
N ALA A 39 13.72 33.58 3.13
CA ALA A 39 14.35 32.54 3.95
C ALA A 39 13.87 32.70 5.41
N SER A 40 12.67 32.19 5.72
CA SER A 40 12.09 32.31 7.05
C SER A 40 12.42 31.09 7.91
N LYS A 41 13.03 31.33 9.09
CA LYS A 41 13.12 30.38 10.20
C LYS A 41 11.96 30.68 11.15
N SER A 42 10.95 29.81 11.20
CA SER A 42 10.02 29.77 12.33
C SER A 42 10.68 28.99 13.49
N ALA A 43 10.61 29.52 14.71
CA ALA A 43 11.26 28.95 15.90
C ALA A 43 10.21 28.55 16.94
N LEU A 44 10.04 27.24 17.13
CA LEU A 44 9.56 26.63 18.37
C LEU A 44 10.79 26.05 19.07
N ASP A 45 11.27 26.72 20.11
CA ASP A 45 12.51 26.43 20.87
C ASP A 45 13.80 26.17 20.04
N GLY A 46 13.76 26.36 18.71
CA GLY A 46 14.82 26.06 17.76
C GLY A 46 14.71 24.71 17.04
N HIS A 47 13.85 23.78 17.50
CA HIS A 47 13.88 22.37 17.10
C HIS A 47 13.03 22.00 15.87
N VAL A 48 12.04 22.82 15.52
CA VAL A 48 11.20 22.63 14.32
C VAL A 48 11.19 23.93 13.55
N ARG A 49 11.44 23.83 12.24
CA ARG A 49 11.47 24.96 11.32
C ARG A 49 10.57 24.64 10.13
N PHE A 50 9.84 25.64 9.64
CA PHE A 50 9.06 25.54 8.41
C PHE A 50 9.30 26.77 7.54
N SER A 51 9.43 26.53 6.25
CA SER A 51 9.70 27.57 5.26
C SER A 51 8.84 27.37 4.02
N VAL A 52 8.38 28.47 3.43
CA VAL A 52 7.59 28.49 2.19
C VAL A 52 8.47 29.10 1.10
N PRO A 53 8.83 28.37 0.02
CA PRO A 53 9.62 28.93 -1.05
C PRO A 53 8.87 30.06 -1.79
N ALA A 54 9.58 30.85 -2.59
CA ALA A 54 8.96 31.87 -3.43
C ALA A 54 7.90 31.24 -4.35
N GLY A 55 6.68 31.80 -4.33
CA GLY A 55 5.53 31.24 -5.04
C GLY A 55 4.98 29.95 -4.45
N GLY A 56 5.40 29.55 -3.23
CA GLY A 56 4.91 28.38 -2.51
C GLY A 56 3.63 28.61 -1.71
N GLY A 57 3.00 29.77 -1.83
CA GLY A 57 1.73 30.06 -1.18
C GLY A 57 1.32 31.52 -1.35
N THR A 58 0.11 31.84 -0.91
CA THR A 58 -0.46 33.18 -0.98
C THR A 58 -1.12 33.60 0.34
N GLY A 59 -1.16 34.92 0.58
CA GLY A 59 -1.73 35.49 1.79
C GLY A 59 -0.82 35.43 3.03
N ASP A 60 -1.40 35.75 4.18
CA ASP A 60 -0.72 35.73 5.48
C ASP A 60 -0.67 34.31 6.02
N ILE A 61 0.33 33.53 5.59
CA ILE A 61 0.52 32.17 6.05
C ILE A 61 0.98 32.21 7.51
N ARG A 62 0.21 31.59 8.41
CA ARG A 62 0.60 31.43 9.82
C ARG A 62 0.68 29.96 10.17
N VAL A 63 1.75 29.56 10.83
CA VAL A 63 1.93 28.19 11.30
C VAL A 63 2.08 28.14 12.81
N ARG A 64 1.57 27.07 13.40
CA ARG A 64 1.76 26.72 14.80
C ARG A 64 2.19 25.27 14.85
N PHE A 65 3.21 24.96 15.67
CA PHE A 65 3.57 23.58 15.92
C PHE A 65 3.18 23.14 17.33
N VAL A 66 2.91 21.85 17.46
CA VAL A 66 2.69 21.17 18.73
C VAL A 66 3.56 19.93 18.72
N ARG A 67 4.38 19.73 19.75
CA ARG A 67 5.19 18.52 19.91
C ARG A 67 4.57 17.64 20.99
N GLY A 68 4.44 16.35 20.72
CA GLY A 68 3.87 15.41 21.68
C GLY A 68 4.01 13.95 21.25
N PRO A 69 3.66 13.01 22.13
CA PRO A 69 3.68 11.60 21.80
C PRO A 69 2.71 11.31 20.65
N LEU A 70 2.94 10.18 19.98
CA LEU A 70 2.04 9.68 18.95
C LEU A 70 0.66 9.38 19.52
N PRO A 71 -0.41 9.93 18.94
CA PRO A 71 -1.76 9.65 19.40
C PRO A 71 -2.25 8.28 18.87
N ALA A 72 -3.23 7.70 19.55
CA ALA A 72 -3.72 6.35 19.26
C ALA A 72 -4.37 6.20 17.87
N ASP A 73 -4.88 7.30 17.30
CA ASP A 73 -5.48 7.37 15.97
C ASP A 73 -4.45 7.52 14.84
N ARG A 74 -3.17 7.72 15.17
CA ARG A 74 -2.06 7.83 14.21
C ARG A 74 -0.94 6.84 14.54
N PRO A 75 -1.25 5.52 14.66
CA PRO A 75 -0.26 4.54 15.10
C PRO A 75 0.89 4.44 14.11
N ILE A 76 2.09 4.17 14.65
CA ILE A 76 3.25 3.89 13.81
C ILE A 76 3.14 2.45 13.29
N PRO A 77 3.33 2.25 11.97
CA PRO A 77 3.29 0.93 11.37
C PRO A 77 4.48 0.07 11.85
N ALA A 78 4.27 -1.25 11.95
CA ALA A 78 5.25 -2.19 12.52
C ALA A 78 6.65 -2.14 11.86
N GLY A 79 6.71 -1.71 10.60
CA GLY A 79 7.94 -1.56 9.83
C GLY A 79 8.78 -0.33 10.13
N ILE A 80 8.27 0.62 10.92
CA ILE A 80 8.92 1.92 11.14
C ILE A 80 9.28 2.08 12.61
N VAL A 81 10.52 2.48 12.85
CA VAL A 81 11.00 2.94 14.16
C VAL A 81 11.04 4.46 14.13
N THR A 82 10.31 5.10 15.04
CA THR A 82 10.32 6.56 15.16
C THR A 82 11.42 7.06 16.07
N VAL A 83 11.91 8.26 15.77
CA VAL A 83 12.92 8.99 16.54
C VAL A 83 12.29 10.26 17.11
N GLY A 84 12.15 10.30 18.43
CA GLY A 84 11.55 11.41 19.15
C GLY A 84 10.03 11.50 19.01
N ASP A 85 9.49 12.61 19.49
CA ASP A 85 8.05 12.90 19.47
C ASP A 85 7.53 13.33 18.09
N MET A 86 6.23 13.16 17.90
CA MET A 86 5.51 13.71 16.76
C MET A 86 5.44 15.23 16.83
N VAL A 87 5.51 15.86 15.66
CA VAL A 87 5.31 17.29 15.47
C VAL A 87 4.03 17.49 14.67
N SER A 88 2.98 18.04 15.28
CA SER A 88 1.81 18.54 14.58
C SER A 88 2.01 19.97 14.11
N MET A 89 1.44 20.31 12.96
CA MET A 89 1.47 21.63 12.35
C MET A 89 0.03 22.07 12.03
N GLU A 90 -0.40 23.17 12.63
CA GLU A 90 -1.61 23.89 12.26
C GLU A 90 -1.19 25.05 11.34
N ALA A 91 -1.63 25.06 10.08
CA ALA A 91 -1.39 26.13 9.13
C ALA A 91 -2.69 26.90 8.84
N HIS A 92 -2.60 28.23 8.83
CA HIS A 92 -3.64 29.15 8.38
C HIS A 92 -3.13 29.91 7.15
N GLY A 93 -3.95 30.04 6.12
CA GLY A 93 -3.56 30.60 4.82
C GLY A 93 -3.28 29.53 3.77
N ASP A 94 -3.10 29.94 2.52
CA ASP A 94 -3.00 29.03 1.38
C ASP A 94 -1.54 28.66 1.13
N VAL A 95 -1.13 27.52 1.69
CA VAL A 95 0.19 26.91 1.46
C VAL A 95 0.11 25.91 0.31
N GLU A 96 0.84 26.16 -0.76
CA GLU A 96 0.93 25.25 -1.90
C GLU A 96 2.23 24.43 -1.87
N ARG A 97 3.29 24.95 -1.24
CA ARG A 97 4.59 24.30 -1.03
C ARG A 97 5.23 24.76 0.26
N GLY A 98 5.78 23.81 1.01
CA GLY A 98 6.55 24.06 2.20
C GLY A 98 7.74 23.12 2.33
N ARG A 99 8.67 23.49 3.19
CA ARG A 99 9.76 22.64 3.65
C ARG A 99 9.78 22.67 5.17
N ILE A 100 9.62 21.50 5.76
CA ILE A 100 9.74 21.30 7.19
C ILE A 100 11.13 20.76 7.49
N THR A 101 11.72 21.23 8.58
CA THR A 101 12.98 20.75 9.15
C THR A 101 12.75 20.44 10.62
N ILE A 102 13.14 19.25 11.05
CA ILE A 102 13.02 18.80 12.44
C ILE A 102 14.40 18.40 12.93
N ASP A 103 14.78 18.90 14.09
CA ASP A 103 16.03 18.53 14.75
C ASP A 103 15.82 17.22 15.52
N TYR A 104 16.73 16.25 15.34
CA TYR A 104 16.75 15.01 16.09
C TYR A 104 17.82 15.06 17.20
N HIS A 105 17.52 14.43 18.33
CA HIS A 105 18.45 14.30 19.44
C HIS A 105 19.18 12.95 19.36
N GLU A 106 19.26 12.23 20.47
CA GLU A 106 19.89 10.91 20.52
C GLU A 106 19.14 9.90 19.63
N LEU A 107 19.91 9.16 18.84
CA LEU A 107 19.37 8.11 17.99
C LEU A 107 19.32 6.78 18.76
N PRO A 108 18.29 5.95 18.54
CA PRO A 108 18.26 4.60 19.09
C PRO A 108 19.51 3.80 18.71
N ALA A 109 19.88 2.82 19.55
CA ALA A 109 21.03 1.96 19.27
C ALA A 109 20.90 1.32 17.88
N GLY A 110 21.96 1.41 17.07
CA GLY A 110 22.00 0.87 15.71
C GLY A 110 21.38 1.76 14.63
N VAL A 111 20.75 2.88 14.99
CA VAL A 111 20.22 3.86 14.02
C VAL A 111 21.28 4.93 13.74
N LEU A 112 21.63 5.09 12.46
CA LEU A 112 22.56 6.13 11.99
C LEU A 112 21.79 7.28 11.31
N PRO A 113 22.32 8.51 11.31
CA PRO A 113 21.65 9.66 10.68
C PRO A 113 21.21 9.43 9.23
N GLU A 114 22.04 8.78 8.43
CA GLU A 114 21.75 8.47 7.03
C GLU A 114 20.56 7.52 6.83
N MET A 115 20.15 6.80 7.88
CA MET A 115 19.00 5.90 7.85
C MET A 115 17.67 6.65 8.01
N LEU A 116 17.70 7.88 8.52
CA LEU A 116 16.50 8.63 8.87
C LEU A 116 15.75 9.11 7.62
N ASN A 117 14.43 9.17 7.74
CA ASN A 117 13.53 9.81 6.81
C ASN A 117 12.46 10.59 7.58
N LEU A 118 11.88 11.59 6.92
CA LEU A 118 10.76 12.35 7.44
C LEU A 118 9.45 11.77 6.90
N PHE A 119 8.46 11.58 7.76
CA PHE A 119 7.15 11.07 7.40
C PHE A 119 6.09 12.12 7.69
N GLY A 120 5.14 12.30 6.78
CA GLY A 120 3.96 13.14 6.97
C GLY A 120 2.70 12.27 7.15
N TRP A 121 1.81 12.62 8.07
CA TRP A 121 0.54 11.92 8.26
C TRP A 121 -0.49 12.38 7.23
N SER A 122 -0.98 11.44 6.41
CA SER A 122 -2.10 11.67 5.51
C SER A 122 -3.40 11.19 6.17
N GLY A 123 -4.26 12.13 6.55
CA GLY A 123 -5.60 11.80 7.05
C GLY A 123 -6.43 11.01 6.04
N ASP A 124 -6.31 11.34 4.75
CA ASP A 124 -7.03 10.65 3.69
C ASP A 124 -6.62 9.18 3.55
N LEU A 125 -5.32 8.89 3.64
CA LEU A 125 -4.82 7.51 3.60
C LEU A 125 -4.95 6.79 4.94
N GLY A 126 -5.18 7.52 6.03
CA GLY A 126 -5.10 7.00 7.39
C GLY A 126 -3.71 6.44 7.71
N GLY A 127 -2.64 7.07 7.21
CA GLY A 127 -1.29 6.51 7.29
C GLY A 127 -0.16 7.52 7.16
N TRP A 128 1.04 7.07 7.54
CA TRP A 128 2.28 7.85 7.47
C TRP A 128 2.92 7.69 6.09
N VAL A 129 3.20 8.79 5.40
CA VAL A 129 3.81 8.80 4.07
C VAL A 129 5.28 9.25 4.18
N PRO A 130 6.25 8.44 3.74
CA PRO A 130 7.65 8.85 3.69
C PRO A 130 7.85 9.97 2.66
N LEU A 131 8.42 11.08 3.09
CA LEU A 131 8.71 12.20 2.19
C LEU A 131 9.92 11.85 1.32
N PRO A 132 9.80 11.89 -0.02
CA PRO A 132 10.93 11.71 -0.90
C PRO A 132 11.83 12.94 -0.88
N GLY A 133 13.13 12.74 -1.13
CA GLY A 133 14.10 13.84 -1.16
C GLY A 133 14.39 14.44 0.21
N THR A 134 14.10 13.71 1.29
CA THR A 134 14.52 14.08 2.64
C THR A 134 16.05 14.21 2.70
N ILE A 135 16.51 15.29 3.33
CA ILE A 135 17.93 15.60 3.52
C ILE A 135 18.23 15.55 5.01
N THR A 136 19.18 14.71 5.40
CA THR A 136 19.72 14.67 6.76
C THR A 136 21.01 15.48 6.83
N ASP A 137 21.07 16.46 7.72
CA ASP A 137 22.28 17.18 8.10
C ASP A 137 22.80 16.63 9.43
N THR A 138 23.95 15.96 9.38
CA THR A 138 24.55 15.32 10.56
C THR A 138 25.26 16.30 11.49
N VAL A 139 25.65 17.47 10.98
CA VAL A 139 26.31 18.53 11.76
C VAL A 139 25.27 19.28 12.57
N ASP A 140 24.18 19.69 11.91
CA ASP A 140 23.06 20.40 12.54
C ASP A 140 22.08 19.45 13.25
N ARG A 141 22.29 18.13 13.11
CA ARG A 141 21.39 17.07 13.60
C ARG A 141 19.94 17.32 13.22
N SER A 142 19.71 17.61 11.95
CA SER A 142 18.39 17.98 11.45
C SER A 142 18.02 17.19 10.20
N ILE A 143 16.73 17.01 10.01
CA ILE A 143 16.17 16.34 8.85
C ILE A 143 15.13 17.24 8.19
N SER A 144 15.23 17.42 6.87
CA SER A 144 14.37 18.34 6.12
C SER A 144 13.67 17.63 4.98
N GLY A 145 12.36 17.88 4.82
CA GLY A 145 11.56 17.33 3.73
C GLY A 145 10.61 18.37 3.13
N GLU A 146 10.33 18.25 1.83
CA GLU A 146 9.28 19.04 1.18
C GLU A 146 7.90 18.49 1.55
N THR A 147 6.95 19.37 1.84
CA THR A 147 5.59 19.01 2.26
C THR A 147 4.57 20.00 1.73
N ILE A 148 3.34 19.55 1.54
CA ILE A 148 2.22 20.36 1.03
C ILE A 148 0.93 20.20 1.86
N LEU A 149 0.67 19.03 2.43
CA LEU A 149 -0.67 18.64 2.89
C LEU A 149 -0.69 17.90 4.24
N PHE A 150 0.45 17.77 4.91
CA PHE A 150 0.53 17.00 6.14
C PHE A 150 0.43 17.91 7.36
N ASP A 151 -0.46 17.53 8.29
CA ASP A 151 -0.70 18.22 9.55
C ASP A 151 0.16 17.67 10.69
N SER A 152 0.90 16.58 10.45
CA SER A 152 1.77 15.95 11.45
C SER A 152 2.93 15.23 10.81
N PHE A 153 4.03 15.20 11.56
CA PHE A 153 5.31 14.73 11.09
C PHE A 153 6.03 13.92 12.16
N VAL A 154 6.73 12.88 11.72
CA VAL A 154 7.66 12.13 12.56
C VAL A 154 8.96 11.87 11.80
N ILE A 155 10.06 11.81 12.55
CA ILE A 155 11.31 11.25 12.06
C ILE A 155 11.24 9.75 12.28
N GLY A 156 11.57 8.97 11.26
CA GLY A 156 11.61 7.52 11.37
C GLY A 156 12.63 6.87 10.47
N THR A 157 12.84 5.57 10.69
CA THR A 157 13.65 4.71 9.84
C THR A 157 12.99 3.33 9.77
N TRP A 158 13.47 2.48 8.88
CA TRP A 158 13.08 1.07 8.85
C TRP A 158 13.44 0.37 10.15
N HIS A 159 12.56 -0.53 10.59
CA HIS A 159 12.95 -1.56 11.54
C HIS A 159 13.83 -2.57 10.81
N VAL A 160 15.13 -2.57 11.13
CA VAL A 160 16.13 -3.44 10.50
C VAL A 160 16.45 -4.61 11.41
N THR A 161 16.36 -5.82 10.89
CA THR A 161 16.88 -7.03 11.52
C THR A 161 18.15 -7.47 10.79
N THR A 162 19.25 -7.67 11.52
CA THR A 162 20.53 -8.15 10.96
C THR A 162 20.84 -9.54 11.51
N ASP A 163 21.11 -10.49 10.63
CA ASP A 163 21.50 -11.85 10.98
C ASP A 163 22.69 -12.34 10.12
N ALA A 164 22.96 -13.66 10.13
CA ALA A 164 24.05 -14.26 9.38
C ALA A 164 23.85 -14.24 7.85
N VAL A 165 22.61 -14.09 7.36
CA VAL A 165 22.28 -14.04 5.93
C VAL A 165 22.19 -12.61 5.40
N GLY A 166 22.03 -11.62 6.28
CA GLY A 166 22.19 -10.20 5.95
C GLY A 166 21.24 -9.29 6.73
N ASP A 167 20.94 -8.14 6.13
CA ASP A 167 19.95 -7.21 6.66
C ASP A 167 18.57 -7.51 6.05
N SER A 168 17.52 -7.31 6.83
CA SER A 168 16.12 -7.31 6.38
C SER A 168 15.39 -6.12 6.98
N ILE A 169 14.37 -5.63 6.28
CA ILE A 169 13.46 -4.61 6.81
C ILE A 169 12.08 -5.20 7.08
N THR A 170 11.43 -4.74 8.13
CA THR A 170 10.01 -5.04 8.34
C THR A 170 9.15 -4.06 7.54
N THR A 171 8.16 -4.54 6.78
CA THR A 171 7.19 -3.71 6.04
C THR A 171 6.13 -3.12 6.97
N GLY A 172 5.27 -2.23 6.47
CA GLY A 172 4.12 -1.72 7.23
C GLY A 172 3.11 -2.81 7.64
N THR A 173 3.12 -3.95 6.94
CA THR A 173 2.31 -5.12 7.26
C THR A 173 2.94 -6.06 8.28
N GLY A 174 4.24 -5.94 8.54
CA GLY A 174 5.01 -6.84 9.42
C GLY A 174 5.83 -7.89 8.67
N THR A 175 5.77 -7.93 7.34
CA THR A 175 6.60 -8.83 6.52
C THR A 175 8.07 -8.47 6.67
N LEU A 176 8.95 -9.46 6.86
CA LEU A 176 10.39 -9.26 6.76
C LEU A 176 10.82 -9.41 5.31
N VAL A 177 11.43 -8.38 4.74
CA VAL A 177 11.92 -8.39 3.36
C VAL A 177 13.44 -8.26 3.38
N PRO A 178 14.17 -9.23 2.78
CA PRO A 178 15.62 -9.20 2.77
C PRO A 178 16.13 -8.02 1.94
N VAL A 179 17.20 -7.39 2.42
CA VAL A 179 17.94 -6.33 1.74
C VAL A 179 19.24 -6.92 1.22
N LYS A 180 19.52 -6.68 -0.07
CA LYS A 180 20.75 -7.13 -0.71
C LYS A 180 21.99 -6.71 0.10
N THR A 181 22.90 -7.65 0.36
CA THR A 181 24.17 -7.39 1.06
C THR A 181 24.95 -6.25 0.40
N GLY A 182 25.51 -5.35 1.22
CA GLY A 182 26.29 -4.19 0.74
C GLY A 182 25.44 -3.01 0.24
N THR A 183 24.11 -3.07 0.39
CA THR A 183 23.25 -1.90 0.18
C THR A 183 23.58 -0.83 1.22
N ASN A 184 23.68 0.43 0.79
CA ASN A 184 23.86 1.57 1.69
C ASN A 184 22.69 1.61 2.70
N ARG A 185 22.96 1.78 4.00
CA ARG A 185 21.97 1.72 5.10
C ARG A 185 20.92 2.83 5.13
N GLY A 186 20.79 3.65 4.09
CA GLY A 186 19.78 4.70 4.02
C GLY A 186 18.35 4.20 3.79
N PHE A 187 17.35 5.01 4.20
CA PHE A 187 15.93 4.67 4.07
C PHE A 187 15.53 4.27 2.65
N TRP A 188 15.81 5.13 1.66
CA TRP A 188 15.44 4.91 0.26
C TRP A 188 16.27 3.80 -0.42
N PRO A 189 17.60 3.72 -0.23
CA PRO A 189 18.36 2.55 -0.66
C PRO A 189 17.80 1.21 -0.15
N TYR A 190 17.40 1.14 1.12
CA TYR A 190 16.80 -0.08 1.71
C TYR A 190 15.41 -0.36 1.13
N ALA A 191 14.55 0.66 1.04
CA ALA A 191 13.25 0.54 0.39
C ALA A 191 13.39 0.00 -1.05
N ARG A 192 14.39 0.51 -1.79
CA ARG A 192 14.68 0.07 -3.16
C ARG A 192 15.20 -1.36 -3.23
N ALA A 193 16.10 -1.74 -2.34
CA ALA A 193 16.62 -3.10 -2.30
C ALA A 193 15.52 -4.10 -1.91
N ALA A 194 14.72 -3.78 -0.88
CA ALA A 194 13.58 -4.58 -0.45
C ALA A 194 12.52 -4.71 -1.54
N ALA A 195 12.25 -3.64 -2.28
CA ALA A 195 11.40 -3.67 -3.47
C ALA A 195 11.87 -4.66 -4.54
N VAL A 196 13.17 -4.69 -4.83
CA VAL A 196 13.75 -5.62 -5.80
C VAL A 196 13.69 -7.05 -5.29
N SER A 197 14.02 -7.28 -4.01
CA SER A 197 13.92 -8.60 -3.37
C SER A 197 12.48 -9.09 -3.40
N SER A 198 11.52 -8.26 -3.00
CA SER A 198 10.14 -8.69 -3.00
C SER A 198 9.59 -8.93 -4.40
N LEU A 199 10.04 -8.21 -5.43
CA LEU A 199 9.64 -8.58 -6.79
C LEU A 199 10.21 -9.95 -7.17
N ALA A 200 11.43 -10.27 -6.75
CA ALA A 200 11.99 -11.60 -6.95
C ALA A 200 11.15 -12.66 -6.23
N ASP A 201 10.79 -12.43 -4.97
CA ASP A 201 9.94 -13.33 -4.20
C ASP A 201 8.56 -13.50 -4.85
N THR A 202 7.91 -12.40 -5.29
CA THR A 202 6.64 -12.45 -6.02
C THR A 202 6.77 -13.23 -7.32
N LEU A 203 7.85 -13.04 -8.09
CA LEU A 203 8.05 -13.78 -9.33
C LEU A 203 8.35 -15.25 -9.07
N GLU A 204 9.16 -15.58 -8.06
CA GLU A 204 9.40 -16.96 -7.65
C GLU A 204 8.09 -17.62 -7.20
N HIS A 205 7.26 -16.91 -6.45
CA HIS A 205 5.95 -17.40 -6.03
C HIS A 205 5.00 -17.61 -7.21
N LEU A 206 4.92 -16.67 -8.15
CA LEU A 206 4.03 -16.74 -9.32
C LEU A 206 4.54 -17.69 -10.43
N THR A 207 5.83 -18.05 -10.45
CA THR A 207 6.43 -18.87 -11.52
C THR A 207 7.10 -20.15 -11.00
N GLY A 208 7.02 -20.39 -9.70
CA GLY A 208 7.57 -21.54 -9.01
C GLY A 208 6.90 -22.85 -9.38
N PRO A 209 7.37 -23.98 -8.82
CA PRO A 209 6.75 -25.28 -9.06
C PRO A 209 5.31 -25.27 -8.55
N PRO A 210 4.37 -25.92 -9.29
CA PRO A 210 2.97 -25.92 -8.92
C PRO A 210 2.74 -26.70 -7.61
N GLU A 211 1.98 -26.12 -6.70
CA GLU A 211 1.49 -26.77 -5.48
C GLU A 211 0.71 -28.06 -5.75
N ASP A 212 0.60 -28.90 -4.73
CA ASP A 212 -0.26 -30.08 -4.81
C ASP A 212 -1.74 -29.68 -4.74
N LEU A 213 -2.53 -30.16 -5.71
CA LEU A 213 -3.96 -29.96 -5.73
C LEU A 213 -4.64 -31.05 -4.89
N SER A 214 -5.11 -30.69 -3.69
CA SER A 214 -5.96 -31.57 -2.89
C SER A 214 -7.42 -31.47 -3.32
N CYS A 215 -8.04 -32.62 -3.58
CA CYS A 215 -9.41 -32.73 -4.09
C CYS A 215 -10.34 -33.54 -3.20
N GLU A 216 -9.95 -33.82 -1.94
CA GLU A 216 -10.75 -34.61 -1.02
C GLU A 216 -11.23 -33.79 0.19
N PRO A 217 -12.50 -33.94 0.60
CA PRO A 217 -13.54 -34.80 0.00
C PRO A 217 -14.14 -34.19 -1.27
N ARG A 218 -14.31 -35.00 -2.32
CA ARG A 218 -14.96 -34.53 -3.58
C ARG A 218 -16.44 -34.20 -3.38
N ALA A 219 -16.91 -33.13 -4.02
CA ALA A 219 -18.32 -32.78 -4.06
C ALA A 219 -19.14 -33.82 -4.86
N THR A 220 -20.15 -34.43 -4.22
CA THR A 220 -21.09 -35.31 -4.89
C THR A 220 -21.96 -34.54 -5.89
N GLY A 221 -22.23 -35.13 -7.06
CA GLY A 221 -23.06 -34.52 -8.10
C GLY A 221 -22.46 -33.26 -8.72
N THR A 222 -21.18 -32.97 -8.50
CA THR A 222 -20.47 -31.87 -9.16
C THR A 222 -19.18 -32.39 -9.78
N THR A 223 -18.90 -32.00 -11.02
CA THR A 223 -17.67 -32.37 -11.72
C THR A 223 -17.00 -31.14 -12.31
N ALA A 224 -15.67 -31.15 -12.39
CA ALA A 224 -14.89 -30.15 -13.10
C ALA A 224 -14.16 -30.83 -14.27
N ALA A 225 -14.31 -30.28 -15.47
CA ALA A 225 -13.59 -30.70 -16.66
C ALA A 225 -12.68 -29.56 -17.12
N VAL A 226 -11.44 -29.88 -17.48
CA VAL A 226 -10.44 -28.88 -17.89
C VAL A 226 -9.96 -29.15 -19.31
N ALA A 227 -9.94 -28.12 -20.14
CA ALA A 227 -9.30 -28.10 -21.43
C ALA A 227 -8.26 -26.98 -21.44
N SER A 228 -6.99 -27.31 -21.72
CA SER A 228 -5.90 -26.34 -21.78
C SER A 228 -5.09 -26.48 -23.07
N VAL A 229 -4.44 -25.40 -23.50
CA VAL A 229 -3.52 -25.38 -24.64
C VAL A 229 -2.18 -24.78 -24.22
N PRO A 230 -1.09 -25.57 -24.16
CA PRO A 230 -1.03 -27.03 -24.36
C PRO A 230 -1.82 -27.83 -23.31
N GLY A 231 -2.24 -29.06 -23.67
CA GLY A 231 -2.99 -29.94 -22.76
C GLY A 231 -2.21 -30.34 -21.51
N GLY A 232 -2.92 -30.61 -20.41
CA GLY A 232 -2.35 -31.11 -19.15
C GLY A 232 -1.58 -30.07 -18.34
N ARG A 233 -1.78 -28.77 -18.62
CA ARG A 233 -1.10 -27.66 -17.94
C ARG A 233 -1.98 -26.96 -16.91
N PHE A 234 -3.15 -27.53 -16.66
CA PHE A 234 -4.14 -26.95 -15.76
C PHE A 234 -5.02 -28.06 -15.20
N ASP A 235 -5.30 -28.00 -13.91
CA ASP A 235 -6.13 -28.96 -13.21
C ASP A 235 -7.21 -28.22 -12.41
N ALA A 236 -8.37 -28.84 -12.25
CA ALA A 236 -9.42 -28.30 -11.38
C ALA A 236 -10.24 -29.44 -10.77
N CYS A 237 -10.73 -29.20 -9.56
CA CYS A 237 -11.66 -30.10 -8.89
C CYS A 237 -12.62 -29.33 -7.99
N VAL A 238 -13.65 -30.02 -7.48
CA VAL A 238 -14.65 -29.41 -6.60
C VAL A 238 -14.68 -30.16 -5.28
N LEU A 239 -14.38 -29.44 -4.18
CA LEU A 239 -14.46 -29.92 -2.82
C LEU A 239 -15.88 -29.81 -2.28
N ALA A 240 -16.29 -30.82 -1.51
CA ALA A 240 -17.49 -30.74 -0.69
C ALA A 240 -17.25 -29.76 0.46
N GLY A 241 -18.22 -28.89 0.73
CA GLY A 241 -18.20 -27.99 1.87
C GLY A 241 -19.56 -27.92 2.55
N THR A 242 -19.56 -27.48 3.81
CA THR A 242 -20.77 -27.20 4.59
C THR A 242 -21.31 -25.83 4.20
N GLY A 243 -22.38 -25.80 3.40
CA GLY A 243 -23.04 -24.57 2.94
C GLY A 243 -22.69 -24.20 1.49
N SER A 244 -21.41 -24.17 1.13
CA SER A 244 -20.94 -23.89 -0.23
C SER A 244 -19.87 -24.87 -0.70
N ARG A 245 -19.80 -25.07 -2.02
CA ARG A 245 -18.79 -25.94 -2.67
C ARG A 245 -17.61 -25.09 -3.10
N GLN A 246 -16.39 -25.62 -3.03
CA GLN A 246 -15.19 -24.90 -3.44
C GLN A 246 -14.60 -25.52 -4.71
N ILE A 247 -14.36 -24.70 -5.72
CA ILE A 247 -13.63 -25.06 -6.93
C ILE A 247 -12.16 -24.76 -6.66
N ARG A 248 -11.31 -25.79 -6.62
CA ARG A 248 -9.86 -25.64 -6.49
C ARG A 248 -9.25 -25.75 -7.87
N VAL A 249 -8.44 -24.77 -8.23
CA VAL A 249 -7.88 -24.65 -9.57
C VAL A 249 -6.37 -24.48 -9.47
N ARG A 250 -5.63 -25.33 -10.17
CA ARG A 250 -4.17 -25.32 -10.21
C ARG A 250 -3.67 -25.00 -11.60
N ASN A 251 -2.79 -24.01 -11.67
CA ASN A 251 -2.03 -23.68 -12.86
C ASN A 251 -0.68 -24.42 -12.83
N ARG A 252 -0.28 -25.04 -13.96
CA ARG A 252 1.05 -25.66 -14.12
C ARG A 252 1.87 -24.98 -15.23
N PHE A 253 1.41 -23.84 -15.73
CA PHE A 253 2.25 -22.96 -16.52
C PHE A 253 3.24 -22.25 -15.58
N PRO A 254 4.50 -22.03 -15.97
CA PRO A 254 5.47 -21.29 -15.15
C PRO A 254 5.25 -19.77 -15.30
N PHE A 255 3.98 -19.36 -15.28
CA PHE A 255 3.53 -18.00 -15.51
C PHE A 255 2.08 -17.82 -15.04
N PRO A 256 1.71 -16.65 -14.48
CA PRO A 256 0.36 -16.39 -14.03
C PRO A 256 -0.66 -16.38 -15.16
N MET A 257 -1.87 -16.81 -14.82
CA MET A 257 -3.03 -16.85 -15.69
C MET A 257 -4.15 -16.03 -15.09
N ILE A 258 -4.94 -15.34 -15.92
CA ILE A 258 -6.21 -14.76 -15.50
C ILE A 258 -7.34 -15.70 -15.89
N LEU A 259 -8.24 -16.00 -14.95
CA LEU A 259 -9.49 -16.70 -15.18
C LEU A 259 -10.67 -15.72 -15.11
N GLN A 260 -11.42 -15.64 -16.20
CA GLN A 260 -12.68 -14.91 -16.26
C GLN A 260 -13.74 -15.63 -15.44
N LEU A 261 -14.34 -14.89 -14.51
CA LEU A 261 -15.45 -15.33 -13.68
C LEU A 261 -16.77 -15.11 -14.43
N PRO A 262 -17.81 -15.91 -14.15
CA PRO A 262 -19.13 -15.68 -14.70
C PRO A 262 -19.67 -14.31 -14.24
N PRO A 263 -20.22 -13.48 -15.15
CA PRO A 263 -20.70 -12.14 -14.81
C PRO A 263 -21.92 -12.16 -13.87
N ASP A 264 -22.57 -13.32 -13.73
CA ASP A 264 -23.74 -13.53 -12.86
C ASP A 264 -23.37 -13.85 -11.40
N GLY A 265 -22.08 -13.76 -11.03
CA GLY A 265 -21.61 -13.91 -9.65
C GLY A 265 -21.75 -15.31 -9.09
N ARG A 266 -21.99 -16.33 -9.93
CA ARG A 266 -22.09 -17.74 -9.48
C ARG A 266 -20.82 -18.28 -8.85
N VAL A 267 -19.68 -17.65 -9.14
CA VAL A 267 -18.38 -18.01 -8.61
C VAL A 267 -17.70 -16.75 -8.10
N ARG A 268 -17.14 -16.82 -6.90
CA ARG A 268 -16.32 -15.75 -6.30
C ARG A 268 -14.95 -16.29 -5.86
N PRO A 269 -13.88 -15.47 -5.89
CA PRO A 269 -12.64 -15.87 -5.22
C PRO A 269 -12.84 -15.96 -3.71
N VAL A 270 -12.08 -16.85 -3.07
CA VAL A 270 -11.97 -16.94 -1.60
C VAL A 270 -10.67 -16.30 -1.19
N VAL A 271 -10.71 -15.33 -0.28
CA VAL A 271 -9.50 -14.75 0.32
C VAL A 271 -9.13 -15.54 1.56
N ASP A 272 -7.87 -15.95 1.64
CA ASP A 272 -7.32 -16.54 2.85
C ASP A 272 -6.96 -15.42 3.84
N THR A 273 -7.78 -15.26 4.88
CA THR A 273 -7.61 -14.27 5.94
C THR A 273 -6.64 -14.74 7.03
N GLU A 274 -6.26 -16.02 7.05
CA GLU A 274 -5.31 -16.58 8.01
C GLU A 274 -3.85 -16.42 7.56
N VAL A 275 -3.63 -15.96 6.33
CA VAL A 275 -2.30 -15.66 5.77
C VAL A 275 -1.55 -14.71 6.70
N THR A 276 -0.42 -15.19 7.22
CA THR A 276 0.42 -14.40 8.12
C THR A 276 1.08 -13.24 7.37
N ALA A 277 1.44 -12.18 8.11
CA ALA A 277 2.20 -11.05 7.56
C ALA A 277 3.52 -11.46 6.90
N PHE A 278 4.05 -12.65 7.17
CA PHE A 278 5.30 -13.15 6.60
C PHE A 278 5.12 -13.91 5.28
N SER A 279 3.88 -14.15 4.83
CA SER A 279 3.63 -14.90 3.60
C SER A 279 3.78 -14.02 2.36
N PRO A 280 4.37 -14.53 1.26
CA PRO A 280 4.28 -13.88 -0.06
C PRO A 280 2.82 -13.72 -0.53
N ASP A 281 1.90 -14.56 -0.05
CA ASP A 281 0.47 -14.59 -0.47
C ASP A 281 -0.35 -13.42 0.09
N LEU A 282 0.22 -12.59 0.97
CA LEU A 282 -0.53 -11.55 1.71
C LEU A 282 -1.32 -10.61 0.78
N LEU A 283 -0.80 -10.34 -0.42
CA LEU A 283 -1.38 -9.41 -1.38
C LEU A 283 -2.32 -10.09 -2.40
N ASP A 284 -2.39 -11.42 -2.41
CA ASP A 284 -3.17 -12.17 -3.40
C ASP A 284 -4.65 -11.83 -3.32
N GLY A 285 -5.20 -11.77 -2.10
CA GLY A 285 -6.60 -11.35 -1.89
C GLY A 285 -6.88 -9.94 -2.40
N VAL A 286 -5.93 -9.01 -2.21
CA VAL A 286 -6.06 -7.62 -2.69
C VAL A 286 -6.03 -7.58 -4.22
N ARG A 287 -5.07 -8.26 -4.84
CA ARG A 287 -4.97 -8.41 -6.31
C ARG A 287 -6.27 -8.99 -6.87
N ASP A 288 -6.75 -10.09 -6.31
CA ASP A 288 -7.92 -10.80 -6.83
C ASP A 288 -9.21 -10.00 -6.62
N THR A 289 -9.29 -9.22 -5.53
CA THR A 289 -10.37 -8.24 -5.34
C THR A 289 -10.36 -7.18 -6.43
N VAL A 290 -9.19 -6.58 -6.72
CA VAL A 290 -9.03 -5.59 -7.79
C VAL A 290 -9.42 -6.18 -9.15
N LEU A 291 -8.92 -7.37 -9.48
CA LEU A 291 -9.25 -8.06 -10.74
C LEU A 291 -10.73 -8.42 -10.85
N THR A 292 -11.36 -8.86 -9.75
CA THR A 292 -12.78 -9.24 -9.74
C THR A 292 -13.65 -8.04 -10.07
N TYR A 293 -13.42 -6.91 -9.43
CA TYR A 293 -14.18 -5.68 -9.64
C TYR A 293 -13.89 -5.03 -11.00
N LEU A 294 -12.62 -4.96 -11.41
CA LEU A 294 -12.24 -4.18 -12.59
C LEU A 294 -12.31 -4.98 -13.90
N ALA A 295 -12.13 -6.30 -13.85
CA ALA A 295 -12.07 -7.16 -15.03
C ALA A 295 -13.00 -8.37 -14.97
N GLY A 296 -13.69 -8.61 -13.84
CA GLY A 296 -14.54 -9.80 -13.68
C GLY A 296 -13.73 -11.08 -13.68
N SER A 297 -12.53 -11.05 -13.10
CA SER A 297 -11.56 -12.12 -13.21
C SER A 297 -10.75 -12.33 -11.93
N VAL A 298 -10.07 -13.47 -11.84
CA VAL A 298 -9.17 -13.84 -10.73
C VAL A 298 -7.84 -14.30 -11.31
N ALA A 299 -6.73 -14.03 -10.63
CA ALA A 299 -5.44 -14.58 -11.04
C ALA A 299 -5.29 -16.02 -10.57
N VAL A 300 -4.48 -16.82 -11.25
CA VAL A 300 -3.95 -18.10 -10.77
C VAL A 300 -2.46 -18.10 -11.08
N GLY A 301 -1.63 -17.90 -10.04
CA GLY A 301 -0.17 -17.97 -10.17
C GLY A 301 0.27 -19.34 -10.68
N GLY A 302 1.37 -19.39 -11.42
CA GLY A 302 1.93 -20.62 -11.99
C GLY A 302 2.39 -21.65 -10.95
N GLY A 303 2.74 -21.19 -9.74
CA GLY A 303 3.06 -22.03 -8.59
C GLY A 303 1.85 -22.33 -7.69
N GLN A 304 0.71 -21.70 -7.90
CA GLN A 304 -0.35 -21.60 -6.89
C GLN A 304 -1.57 -22.47 -7.22
N THR A 305 -2.30 -22.81 -6.16
CA THR A 305 -3.71 -23.23 -6.27
C THR A 305 -4.63 -22.11 -5.80
N VAL A 306 -5.60 -21.75 -6.64
CA VAL A 306 -6.64 -20.77 -6.28
C VAL A 306 -7.94 -21.46 -5.92
N THR A 307 -8.62 -20.86 -4.96
CA THR A 307 -9.89 -21.35 -4.43
C THR A 307 -11.00 -20.40 -4.80
N LEU A 308 -12.00 -20.95 -5.46
CA LEU A 308 -13.22 -20.22 -5.80
C LEU A 308 -14.39 -20.85 -5.07
N GLU A 309 -15.29 -20.03 -4.57
CA GLU A 309 -16.53 -20.49 -3.97
C GLU A 309 -17.65 -20.49 -5.00
N LEU A 310 -18.34 -21.62 -5.09
CA LEU A 310 -19.57 -21.78 -5.85
C LEU A 310 -20.75 -21.32 -4.99
N GLN A 311 -21.44 -20.28 -5.45
CA GLN A 311 -22.62 -19.75 -4.74
C GLN A 311 -23.78 -20.75 -4.78
N PRO A 312 -24.52 -20.93 -3.66
CA PRO A 312 -25.57 -21.93 -3.56
C PRO A 312 -26.77 -21.64 -4.49
N GLY A 313 -27.49 -22.69 -4.89
CA GLY A 313 -28.78 -22.58 -5.59
C GLY A 313 -28.70 -22.21 -7.08
N LYS A 314 -27.52 -22.29 -7.71
CA LYS A 314 -27.30 -21.91 -9.11
C LYS A 314 -26.95 -23.13 -9.98
N PRO A 315 -27.91 -23.68 -10.76
CA PRO A 315 -27.69 -24.87 -11.57
C PRO A 315 -26.91 -24.58 -12.87
N GLY A 316 -26.39 -25.64 -13.48
CA GLY A 316 -25.87 -25.64 -14.86
C GLY A 316 -24.36 -25.82 -14.97
N PRO A 317 -23.84 -25.94 -16.20
CA PRO A 317 -22.41 -25.83 -16.43
C PRO A 317 -21.96 -24.39 -16.21
N ILE A 318 -20.95 -24.21 -15.38
CA ILE A 318 -20.24 -22.95 -15.17
C ILE A 318 -18.94 -23.04 -15.95
N ARG A 319 -18.70 -22.05 -16.82
CA ARG A 319 -17.51 -22.00 -17.65
C ARG A 319 -16.60 -20.87 -17.17
N LEU A 320 -15.36 -21.22 -16.82
CA LEU A 320 -14.28 -20.27 -16.55
C LEU A 320 -13.30 -20.35 -17.71
N THR A 321 -12.95 -19.22 -18.30
CA THR A 321 -11.99 -19.15 -19.42
C THR A 321 -10.80 -18.32 -19.01
N GLY A 322 -9.61 -18.70 -19.45
CA GLY A 322 -8.41 -17.95 -19.07
C GLY A 322 -7.28 -17.96 -20.06
N HIS A 323 -6.36 -17.04 -19.83
CA HIS A 323 -5.17 -16.80 -20.64
C HIS A 323 -4.01 -16.30 -19.77
N LEU A 324 -2.78 -16.49 -20.23
CA LEU A 324 -1.59 -15.96 -19.55
C LEU A 324 -1.55 -14.44 -19.62
N ASP A 325 -1.24 -13.77 -18.50
CA ASP A 325 -1.38 -12.31 -18.40
C ASP A 325 -0.28 -11.65 -17.55
N TRP A 326 0.31 -10.57 -18.08
CA TRP A 326 1.35 -9.79 -17.39
C TRP A 326 0.82 -8.90 -16.28
N SER A 327 -0.47 -8.58 -16.29
CA SER A 327 -1.07 -7.66 -15.32
C SER A 327 -0.94 -8.19 -13.90
N VAL A 328 -0.99 -9.51 -13.68
CA VAL A 328 -0.78 -10.13 -12.36
C VAL A 328 0.58 -9.74 -11.76
N ILE A 329 1.66 -9.87 -12.54
CA ILE A 329 3.00 -9.47 -12.13
C ILE A 329 3.06 -7.96 -11.85
N ALA A 330 2.47 -7.15 -12.74
CA ALA A 330 2.46 -5.70 -12.60
C ALA A 330 1.69 -5.24 -11.35
N LEU A 331 0.55 -5.88 -11.06
CA LEU A 331 -0.28 -5.62 -9.90
C LEU A 331 0.47 -5.98 -8.62
N ASP A 332 0.96 -7.20 -8.48
CA ASP A 332 1.63 -7.63 -7.25
C ASP A 332 2.90 -6.83 -6.98
N ALA A 333 3.68 -6.55 -8.03
CA ALA A 333 4.84 -5.68 -7.94
C ALA A 333 4.48 -4.29 -7.39
N GLY A 334 3.40 -3.69 -7.90
CA GLY A 334 2.98 -2.36 -7.47
C GLY A 334 2.26 -2.35 -6.13
N LEU A 335 1.44 -3.35 -5.82
CA LEU A 335 0.82 -3.50 -4.50
C LEU A 335 1.88 -3.65 -3.41
N ARG A 336 2.98 -4.37 -3.69
CA ARG A 336 4.09 -4.44 -2.75
C ARG A 336 4.84 -3.12 -2.61
N GLN A 337 5.02 -2.35 -3.69
CA GLN A 337 5.56 -1.00 -3.57
C GLN A 337 4.67 -0.11 -2.70
N LEU A 338 3.35 -0.20 -2.88
CA LEU A 338 2.39 0.51 -2.05
C LEU A 338 2.47 0.04 -0.59
N ASP A 339 2.63 -1.26 -0.32
CA ASP A 339 2.83 -1.79 1.04
C ASP A 339 4.12 -1.26 1.70
N LEU A 340 5.21 -1.18 0.94
CA LEU A 340 6.47 -0.61 1.41
C LEU A 340 6.34 0.90 1.69
N LEU A 341 5.75 1.65 0.78
CA LEU A 341 5.81 3.11 0.82
C LEU A 341 4.58 3.78 1.42
N LEU A 342 3.48 3.06 1.65
CA LEU A 342 2.29 3.53 2.36
C LEU A 342 2.08 2.71 3.65
N PRO A 343 2.99 2.84 4.62
CA PRO A 343 2.97 1.98 5.78
C PRO A 343 1.73 2.30 6.65
N GLY A 344 0.87 1.29 6.84
CA GLY A 344 -0.38 1.40 7.60
C GLY A 344 -1.67 1.31 6.78
N SER A 345 -1.61 1.15 5.45
CA SER A 345 -2.81 1.02 4.62
C SER A 345 -3.63 -0.22 5.00
N ARG A 346 -4.77 -0.03 5.68
CA ARG A 346 -5.77 -1.09 5.92
C ARG A 346 -6.33 -1.66 4.62
N ALA A 347 -6.27 -0.91 3.52
CA ALA A 347 -6.73 -1.35 2.21
C ALA A 347 -5.87 -2.48 1.60
N LEU A 348 -4.65 -2.69 2.09
CA LEU A 348 -3.74 -3.74 1.65
C LEU A 348 -3.76 -4.97 2.60
N ARG A 349 -4.94 -5.28 3.16
CA ARG A 349 -5.10 -6.39 4.13
C ARG A 349 -6.07 -7.45 3.59
N PRO A 350 -5.83 -8.75 3.87
CA PRO A 350 -6.74 -9.83 3.50
C PRO A 350 -8.18 -9.59 3.98
N ASP A 351 -8.37 -9.16 5.23
CA ASP A 351 -9.72 -8.90 5.77
C ASP A 351 -10.46 -7.80 5.02
N ALA A 352 -9.76 -6.75 4.60
CA ALA A 352 -10.36 -5.66 3.82
C ALA A 352 -10.71 -6.13 2.40
N ALA A 353 -9.86 -6.97 1.80
CA ALA A 353 -10.12 -7.61 0.50
C ALA A 353 -11.36 -8.52 0.57
N GLU A 354 -11.46 -9.39 1.59
CA GLU A 354 -12.62 -10.24 1.80
C GLU A 354 -13.90 -9.41 2.04
N ALA A 355 -13.84 -8.37 2.87
CA ALA A 355 -14.99 -7.48 3.11
C ALA A 355 -15.47 -6.78 1.82
N LEU A 356 -14.54 -6.33 0.96
CA LEU A 356 -14.87 -5.77 -0.34
C LEU A 356 -15.48 -6.82 -1.27
N LEU A 357 -14.95 -8.04 -1.31
CA LEU A 357 -15.51 -9.12 -2.14
C LEU A 357 -16.90 -9.54 -1.67
N GLN A 358 -17.18 -9.52 -0.36
CA GLN A 358 -18.51 -9.79 0.17
C GLN A 358 -19.52 -8.71 -0.25
N ALA A 359 -19.14 -7.44 -0.25
CA ALA A 359 -20.00 -6.34 -0.69
C ALA A 359 -20.15 -6.22 -2.22
N TYR A 360 -19.38 -6.98 -3.01
CA TYR A 360 -19.34 -6.90 -4.47
C TYR A 360 -20.67 -7.19 -5.15
N THR A 361 -21.41 -8.19 -4.68
CA THR A 361 -22.64 -8.64 -5.33
C THR A 361 -23.74 -7.57 -5.31
N GLU A 362 -23.79 -6.77 -4.25
CA GLU A 362 -24.82 -5.75 -4.05
C GLU A 362 -24.37 -4.37 -4.55
N HIS A 363 -23.10 -4.02 -4.35
CA HIS A 363 -22.60 -2.66 -4.59
C HIS A 363 -21.58 -2.57 -5.74
N GLY A 364 -20.96 -3.69 -6.12
CA GLY A 364 -19.77 -3.69 -6.96
C GLY A 364 -20.00 -3.18 -8.38
N ALA A 365 -21.11 -3.55 -9.02
CA ALA A 365 -21.42 -3.10 -10.38
C ALA A 365 -21.57 -1.56 -10.46
N ALA A 366 -22.21 -0.94 -9.46
CA ALA A 366 -22.41 0.50 -9.41
C ALA A 366 -21.13 1.25 -9.02
N ALA A 367 -20.33 0.70 -8.09
CA ALA A 367 -19.11 1.33 -7.62
C ALA A 367 -17.92 1.20 -8.60
N ARG A 368 -17.95 0.23 -9.51
CA ARG A 368 -16.84 -0.08 -10.43
C ARG A 368 -16.29 1.13 -11.19
N PRO A 369 -17.11 2.00 -11.84
CA PRO A 369 -16.57 3.15 -12.57
C PRO A 369 -15.83 4.13 -11.65
N GLY A 370 -16.41 4.45 -10.49
CA GLY A 370 -15.79 5.32 -9.49
C GLY A 370 -14.51 4.74 -8.93
N LEU A 371 -14.50 3.45 -8.56
CA LEU A 371 -13.28 2.73 -8.14
C LEU A 371 -12.20 2.76 -9.23
N ALA A 372 -12.56 2.48 -10.49
CA ALA A 372 -11.62 2.49 -11.61
C ALA A 372 -11.02 3.87 -11.91
N ALA A 373 -11.71 4.94 -11.51
CA ALA A 373 -11.22 6.32 -11.58
C ALA A 373 -10.48 6.77 -10.31
N GLY A 374 -10.57 6.01 -9.21
CA GLY A 374 -10.13 6.45 -7.89
C GLY A 374 -10.96 7.60 -7.32
N ASP A 375 -12.22 7.70 -7.73
CA ASP A 375 -13.15 8.75 -7.29
C ASP A 375 -13.82 8.35 -5.98
N LEU A 376 -13.25 8.81 -4.87
CA LEU A 376 -13.83 8.63 -3.55
C LEU A 376 -15.12 9.43 -3.35
N THR A 377 -15.39 10.45 -4.17
CA THR A 377 -16.60 11.27 -4.02
C THR A 377 -17.83 10.64 -4.66
N ASP A 378 -17.65 9.57 -5.46
CA ASP A 378 -18.73 8.81 -6.05
C ASP A 378 -19.63 8.18 -4.95
N PRO A 379 -20.94 8.48 -4.91
CA PRO A 379 -21.86 7.93 -3.93
C PRO A 379 -21.91 6.40 -3.91
N ALA A 380 -21.72 5.73 -5.05
CA ALA A 380 -21.70 4.28 -5.13
C ALA A 380 -20.43 3.70 -4.47
N VAL A 381 -19.29 4.38 -4.62
CA VAL A 381 -18.04 4.01 -3.92
C VAL A 381 -18.20 4.20 -2.42
N GLN A 382 -18.78 5.32 -1.99
CA GLN A 382 -19.07 5.57 -0.56
C GLN A 382 -20.01 4.52 0.03
N SER A 383 -21.08 4.15 -0.69
CA SER A 383 -21.99 3.10 -0.28
C SER A 383 -21.29 1.75 -0.14
N LEU A 384 -20.42 1.39 -1.10
CA LEU A 384 -19.63 0.17 -1.04
C LEU A 384 -18.71 0.16 0.17
N LEU A 385 -17.95 1.24 0.39
CA LEU A 385 -17.01 1.35 1.50
C LEU A 385 -17.74 1.30 2.85
N SER A 386 -18.92 1.89 2.95
CA SER A 386 -19.77 1.79 4.14
C SER A 386 -20.24 0.34 4.37
N ALA A 387 -20.69 -0.36 3.33
CA ALA A 387 -21.11 -1.75 3.42
C ALA A 387 -19.95 -2.68 3.82
N ALA A 388 -18.75 -2.42 3.32
CA ALA A 388 -17.54 -3.16 3.67
C ALA A 388 -16.91 -2.74 5.02
N GLY A 389 -17.45 -1.71 5.71
CA GLY A 389 -16.87 -1.21 6.96
C GLY A 389 -15.52 -0.49 6.82
N LEU A 390 -15.21 0.02 5.62
CA LEU A 390 -13.92 0.62 5.25
C LEU A 390 -13.96 2.16 5.10
N THR A 391 -14.90 2.83 5.76
CA THR A 391 -15.09 4.29 5.66
C THR A 391 -13.84 5.10 6.04
N GLY A 392 -13.05 4.63 7.00
CA GLY A 392 -11.78 5.24 7.41
C GLY A 392 -10.57 4.92 6.51
N SER A 393 -10.75 4.21 5.40
CA SER A 393 -9.66 3.81 4.50
C SER A 393 -10.03 3.99 3.02
N GLY A 394 -11.08 4.76 2.74
CA GLY A 394 -11.66 4.88 1.41
C GLY A 394 -10.69 5.40 0.35
N ARG A 395 -9.82 6.36 0.69
CA ARG A 395 -8.83 6.87 -0.27
C ARG A 395 -7.80 5.81 -0.64
N ALA A 396 -7.29 5.06 0.34
CA ALA A 396 -6.32 4.00 0.09
C ALA A 396 -6.93 2.91 -0.80
N VAL A 397 -8.20 2.54 -0.58
CA VAL A 397 -8.94 1.64 -1.48
C VAL A 397 -9.03 2.25 -2.89
N ALA A 398 -9.50 3.50 -3.02
CA ALA A 398 -9.63 4.17 -4.30
C ALA A 398 -8.31 4.25 -5.08
N ASP A 399 -7.18 4.46 -4.39
CA ASP A 399 -5.86 4.50 -5.01
C ASP A 399 -5.38 3.12 -5.49
N VAL A 400 -5.61 2.06 -4.70
CA VAL A 400 -5.33 0.68 -5.13
C VAL A 400 -6.11 0.33 -6.39
N PHE A 401 -7.39 0.72 -6.45
CA PHE A 401 -8.23 0.50 -7.63
C PHE A 401 -7.85 1.37 -8.83
N ALA A 402 -7.48 2.63 -8.61
CA ALA A 402 -6.98 3.50 -9.67
C ALA A 402 -5.67 2.97 -10.25
N PHE A 403 -4.76 2.51 -9.40
CA PHE A 403 -3.53 1.83 -9.80
C PHE A 403 -3.85 0.58 -10.64
N GLY A 404 -4.73 -0.29 -10.16
CA GLY A 404 -5.12 -1.50 -10.88
C GLY A 404 -5.77 -1.23 -12.24
N SER A 405 -6.65 -0.22 -12.30
CA SER A 405 -7.28 0.25 -13.53
C SER A 405 -6.26 0.76 -14.54
N CYS A 406 -5.25 1.52 -14.09
CA CYS A 406 -4.14 1.95 -14.93
C CYS A 406 -3.32 0.77 -15.47
N VAL A 407 -2.97 -0.19 -14.61
CA VAL A 407 -2.21 -1.40 -14.98
C VAL A 407 -2.95 -2.23 -16.02
N LEU A 408 -4.24 -2.49 -15.83
CA LEU A 408 -5.05 -3.27 -16.77
C LEU A 408 -5.12 -2.59 -18.14
N LYS A 409 -5.42 -1.28 -18.17
CA LYS A 409 -5.44 -0.50 -19.42
C LYS A 409 -4.10 -0.53 -20.16
N ARG A 410 -2.98 -0.45 -19.43
CA ARG A 410 -1.63 -0.52 -20.03
C ARG A 410 -1.29 -1.93 -20.48
N THR A 411 -1.73 -2.95 -19.77
CA THR A 411 -1.48 -4.35 -20.13
C THR A 411 -2.19 -4.74 -21.43
N ASP A 412 -3.42 -4.27 -21.64
CA ASP A 412 -4.15 -4.48 -22.91
C ASP A 412 -3.35 -4.00 -24.13
N THR A 413 -2.59 -2.90 -23.98
CA THR A 413 -1.74 -2.36 -25.06
C THR A 413 -0.53 -3.26 -25.37
N ILE A 414 -0.08 -4.07 -24.41
CA ILE A 414 1.01 -5.04 -24.58
C ILE A 414 0.48 -6.35 -25.15
N ALA A 415 -0.67 -6.81 -24.65
CA ALA A 415 -1.34 -8.03 -25.12
C ALA A 415 -1.76 -7.93 -26.60
N GLY A 416 -2.11 -6.73 -27.08
CA GLY A 416 -2.38 -6.47 -28.50
C GLY A 416 -1.17 -6.63 -29.43
N ALA A 417 0.06 -6.70 -28.89
CA ALA A 417 1.30 -6.83 -29.66
C ALA A 417 1.94 -8.23 -29.60
N ASP A 418 1.67 -9.03 -28.57
CA ASP A 418 2.31 -10.33 -28.35
C ASP A 418 1.31 -11.40 -27.92
N GLN A 419 0.88 -12.22 -28.88
CA GLN A 419 0.11 -13.43 -28.57
C GLN A 419 1.02 -14.49 -27.85
N ASP A 420 2.35 -14.43 -27.97
CA ASP A 420 3.28 -15.38 -27.32
C ASP A 420 3.89 -14.86 -25.98
N VAL A 421 3.04 -14.64 -24.96
CA VAL A 421 3.41 -14.10 -23.62
C VAL A 421 4.69 -14.72 -23.03
N LEU A 422 4.83 -16.05 -23.09
CA LEU A 422 5.99 -16.77 -22.54
C LEU A 422 7.29 -16.51 -23.32
N SER A 423 7.19 -16.32 -24.64
CA SER A 423 8.36 -16.11 -25.49
C SER A 423 8.81 -14.64 -25.49
N SER A 424 7.87 -13.71 -25.29
CA SER A 424 8.12 -12.26 -25.30
C SER A 424 8.54 -11.69 -23.94
N ALA A 425 8.62 -12.51 -22.88
CA ALA A 425 9.00 -12.07 -21.53
C ALA A 425 10.28 -11.21 -21.44
N ARG A 426 11.28 -11.46 -22.30
CA ARG A 426 12.51 -10.67 -22.33
C ARG A 426 12.32 -9.26 -22.88
N THR A 427 11.44 -9.10 -23.87
CA THR A 427 11.16 -7.84 -24.55
C THR A 427 10.06 -7.06 -23.84
N THR A 428 9.06 -7.74 -23.28
CA THR A 428 7.93 -7.11 -22.57
C THR A 428 8.26 -6.75 -21.13
N GLY A 429 9.16 -7.46 -20.45
CA GLY A 429 9.51 -7.22 -19.05
C GLY A 429 9.89 -5.76 -18.70
N PRO A 430 10.75 -5.07 -19.47
CA PRO A 430 11.03 -3.65 -19.27
C PRO A 430 9.81 -2.76 -19.44
N THR A 431 8.94 -3.07 -20.41
CA THR A 431 7.68 -2.35 -20.63
C THR A 431 6.77 -2.51 -19.42
N VAL A 432 6.68 -3.73 -18.87
CA VAL A 432 5.91 -4.03 -17.65
C VAL A 432 6.39 -3.19 -16.47
N ALA A 433 7.68 -3.24 -16.17
CA ALA A 433 8.24 -2.43 -15.09
C ALA A 433 8.03 -0.92 -15.29
N SER A 434 8.14 -0.43 -16.55
CA SER A 434 7.94 0.98 -16.88
C SER A 434 6.50 1.42 -16.63
N PHE A 435 5.49 0.72 -17.16
CA PHE A 435 4.12 1.17 -16.98
C PHE A 435 3.65 0.96 -15.53
N THR A 436 4.11 -0.07 -14.82
CA THR A 436 3.81 -0.24 -13.39
C THR A 436 4.29 0.99 -12.61
N ALA A 437 5.50 1.47 -12.89
CA ALA A 437 6.03 2.68 -12.28
C ALA A 437 5.23 3.93 -12.66
N ASP A 438 4.86 4.08 -13.93
CA ASP A 438 4.02 5.19 -14.38
C ASP A 438 2.66 5.19 -13.66
N CYS A 439 2.02 4.03 -13.54
CA CYS A 439 0.75 3.88 -12.83
C CYS A 439 0.87 4.18 -11.33
N LEU A 440 1.96 3.77 -10.68
CA LEU A 440 2.22 4.11 -9.28
C LEU A 440 2.48 5.60 -9.07
N ASN A 441 3.21 6.25 -9.98
CA ASN A 441 3.47 7.68 -9.89
C ASN A 441 2.17 8.49 -9.85
N THR A 442 1.11 8.05 -10.53
CA THR A 442 -0.21 8.72 -10.46
C THR A 442 -0.82 8.71 -9.06
N ILE A 443 -0.43 7.78 -8.20
CA ILE A 443 -0.86 7.72 -6.80
C ILE A 443 0.04 8.61 -5.95
N TYR A 444 1.37 8.47 -6.08
CA TYR A 444 2.31 9.26 -5.29
C TYR A 444 2.21 10.77 -5.57
N ASP A 445 1.94 11.17 -6.82
CA ASP A 445 1.72 12.58 -7.18
C ASP A 445 0.53 13.21 -6.45
N LYS A 446 -0.42 12.43 -5.92
CA LYS A 446 -1.53 12.94 -5.10
C LYS A 446 -1.08 13.41 -3.72
N TYR A 447 0.04 12.90 -3.23
CA TYR A 447 0.55 13.12 -1.86
C TYR A 447 1.80 13.99 -1.83
N LEU A 448 2.36 14.32 -2.99
CA LEU A 448 3.65 14.98 -3.12
C LEU A 448 3.54 16.29 -3.91
N PRO A 449 4.33 17.34 -3.56
CA PRO A 449 4.34 18.60 -4.29
C PRO A 449 4.65 18.43 -5.78
N PRO A 450 3.97 19.18 -6.68
CA PRO A 450 4.38 19.31 -8.07
C PRO A 450 5.80 19.90 -8.16
N GLY A 451 6.80 19.05 -8.35
CA GLY A 451 8.21 19.46 -8.41
C GLY A 451 9.16 18.68 -7.51
N SER A 452 8.66 17.97 -6.49
CA SER A 452 9.45 16.98 -5.74
C SER A 452 9.56 15.66 -6.52
N ARG A 453 9.59 15.72 -7.87
CA ARG A 453 9.40 14.60 -8.81
C ARG A 453 10.42 13.49 -8.58
N SER A 454 10.09 12.67 -7.61
CA SER A 454 10.62 11.36 -7.28
C SER A 454 10.10 10.28 -8.21
N ALA A 455 9.43 10.65 -9.31
CA ALA A 455 9.21 9.75 -10.44
C ALA A 455 10.52 9.01 -10.74
N GLN A 456 11.67 9.70 -10.73
CA GLN A 456 12.96 9.04 -10.93
C GLN A 456 13.33 8.04 -9.81
N SER A 457 13.09 8.28 -8.52
CA SER A 457 13.48 7.31 -7.47
C SER A 457 12.56 6.08 -7.42
N ILE A 458 11.27 6.24 -7.70
CA ILE A 458 10.30 5.14 -7.81
C ILE A 458 10.52 4.38 -9.14
N LEU A 459 10.72 5.11 -10.25
CA LEU A 459 11.12 4.54 -11.54
C LEU A 459 12.45 3.80 -11.41
N ASP A 460 13.45 4.33 -10.71
CA ASP A 460 14.75 3.69 -10.52
C ASP A 460 14.62 2.42 -9.67
N THR A 461 13.69 2.43 -8.71
CA THR A 461 13.37 1.26 -7.89
C THR A 461 12.79 0.13 -8.75
N LEU A 462 11.80 0.42 -9.59
CA LEU A 462 11.17 -0.58 -10.45
C LEU A 462 12.02 -0.94 -11.68
N ARG A 463 12.81 0.00 -12.21
CA ARG A 463 13.80 -0.27 -13.27
C ARG A 463 14.85 -1.28 -12.81
N GLY A 464 15.31 -1.18 -11.56
CA GLY A 464 16.23 -2.15 -10.95
C GLY A 464 15.68 -3.58 -10.95
N ALA A 465 14.36 -3.71 -10.98
CA ALA A 465 13.62 -4.97 -10.94
C ALA A 465 13.34 -5.57 -12.35
N THR A 466 13.64 -4.82 -13.42
CA THR A 466 13.49 -5.28 -14.83
C THR A 466 14.29 -6.56 -15.11
N GLY A 467 15.46 -6.70 -14.48
CA GLY A 467 16.30 -7.90 -14.61
C GLY A 467 15.57 -9.15 -14.10
N THR A 468 14.88 -9.03 -12.96
CA THR A 468 14.09 -10.09 -12.35
C THR A 468 12.95 -10.52 -13.26
N VAL A 469 12.17 -9.56 -13.78
CA VAL A 469 11.05 -9.85 -14.72
C VAL A 469 11.54 -10.56 -15.99
N ARG A 470 12.68 -10.15 -16.56
CA ARG A 470 13.29 -10.80 -17.74
C ARG A 470 13.73 -12.24 -17.48
N GLN A 471 14.02 -12.57 -16.24
CA GLN A 471 14.57 -13.87 -15.82
C GLN A 471 13.51 -14.79 -15.20
N ALA A 472 12.32 -14.28 -14.87
CA ALA A 472 11.24 -14.99 -14.19
C ALA A 472 10.94 -16.38 -14.79
N ILE A 473 10.82 -16.45 -16.13
CA ILE A 473 10.52 -17.74 -16.80
C ILE A 473 11.83 -18.46 -17.12
N PRO A 474 12.04 -19.72 -16.69
CA PRO A 474 13.21 -20.51 -17.08
C PRO A 474 13.34 -20.63 -18.61
N LYS A 475 14.57 -20.60 -19.13
CA LYS A 475 14.81 -20.66 -20.59
C LYS A 475 14.19 -21.90 -21.25
N ALA A 476 14.14 -23.03 -20.54
CA ALA A 476 13.57 -24.28 -21.03
C ALA A 476 12.06 -24.21 -21.29
N ASP A 477 11.38 -23.30 -20.60
CA ASP A 477 9.92 -23.17 -20.63
C ASP A 477 9.41 -22.02 -21.49
N ARG A 478 10.31 -21.24 -22.10
CA ARG A 478 10.00 -20.15 -23.04
C ARG A 478 9.68 -20.67 -24.45
N LYS A 479 8.72 -21.58 -24.55
CA LYS A 479 8.21 -22.07 -25.84
C LYS A 479 7.07 -21.17 -26.31
N ARG A 480 6.86 -21.08 -27.63
CA ARG A 480 5.67 -20.40 -28.20
C ARG A 480 4.40 -21.03 -27.64
N GLY A 481 3.44 -20.19 -27.27
CA GLY A 481 2.26 -20.63 -26.55
C GLY A 481 1.46 -19.45 -25.98
N PHE A 482 0.18 -19.45 -26.33
CA PHE A 482 -0.83 -18.47 -25.90
C PHE A 482 -1.38 -18.78 -24.50
N GLY A 483 -1.19 -20.03 -24.02
CA GLY A 483 -1.63 -20.52 -22.72
C GLY A 483 -3.11 -20.26 -22.46
N GLN A 484 -3.99 -20.96 -23.17
CA GLN A 484 -5.45 -20.82 -23.02
C GLN A 484 -6.02 -21.95 -22.17
N VAL A 485 -7.03 -21.65 -21.36
CA VAL A 485 -7.76 -22.65 -20.57
C VAL A 485 -9.26 -22.44 -20.61
N THR A 486 -9.99 -23.53 -20.47
CA THR A 486 -11.40 -23.58 -20.13
C THR A 486 -11.61 -24.59 -19.02
N VAL A 487 -12.20 -24.16 -17.90
CA VAL A 487 -12.73 -25.04 -16.84
C VAL A 487 -14.25 -25.06 -16.94
N THR A 488 -14.84 -26.24 -17.01
CA THR A 488 -16.30 -26.43 -17.02
C THR A 488 -16.72 -27.19 -15.77
N VAL A 489 -17.46 -26.52 -14.88
CA VAL A 489 -18.01 -27.12 -13.66
C VAL A 489 -19.47 -27.46 -13.87
N THR A 490 -19.84 -28.73 -13.81
CA THR A 490 -21.22 -29.19 -13.97
C THR A 490 -21.83 -29.51 -12.61
N VAL A 491 -22.93 -28.83 -12.28
CA VAL A 491 -23.69 -29.04 -11.05
C VAL A 491 -24.97 -29.80 -11.40
N ALA A 492 -25.13 -31.01 -10.86
CA ALA A 492 -26.32 -31.85 -11.01
C ALA A 492 -27.51 -31.33 -10.20
#